data_AF-X0WJ03-F1
#
_entry.id   AF-X0WJ03-F1
#
_cell.length_a   1.000
_cell.length_b   1.000
_cell.length_c   1.000
_cell.angle_alpha   90.00
_cell.angle_beta   90.00
_cell.angle_gamma   90.00
#
_symmetry.space_group_name_H-M   'P 1'
#
loop_
_entity.id
_entity.type
_entity.pdbx_description
1 polymer ?
#
loop_
_entity_poly.entity_id
_entity_poly.type
_entity_poly.pdbx_seq_one_letter_code
_entity_poly.pdbx_strand_id
1 'polypeptide(L)'
;PPQARGSISIKQILPSVIENSEYIRKKYSKPVYGYNSEIKSLNFDKKIWIDESKGNDPYKTLPKIFDECDEEQLDQLVKGFDEIKEGGAALTAYLKLQFSEVPKEQRKRLKEGLLKYCELDTMAMVMIWEYWDNEINK
;
A
#
# COMPACT_ATOMS: atom_id res chain seq x y z
N PRO A 1 12.72 -11.78 7.19
CA PRO A 1 13.24 -11.85 5.80
C PRO A 1 14.50 -10.98 5.63
N PRO A 2 15.58 -11.47 5.00
CA PRO A 2 16.87 -10.75 4.92
C PRO A 2 16.81 -9.38 4.24
N GLN A 3 15.97 -9.20 3.20
CA GLN A 3 15.87 -7.91 2.49
C GLN A 3 15.13 -6.83 3.29
N ALA A 4 14.42 -7.18 4.37
CA ALA A 4 13.80 -6.18 5.25
C ALA A 4 14.84 -5.37 6.05
N ARG A 5 16.13 -5.77 6.05
CA ARG A 5 17.25 -5.07 6.71
C ARG A 5 16.95 -4.65 8.16
N GLY A 6 16.28 -5.52 8.91
CA GLY A 6 15.88 -5.25 10.30
C GLY A 6 14.65 -4.35 10.47
N SER A 7 14.00 -3.92 9.39
CA SER A 7 12.76 -3.15 9.45
C SER A 7 11.57 -4.02 9.87
N ILE A 8 10.72 -3.48 10.74
CA ILE A 8 9.43 -4.04 11.12
C ILE A 8 8.26 -3.48 10.30
N SER A 9 8.55 -2.58 9.35
CA SER A 9 7.50 -1.97 8.52
C SER A 9 6.95 -2.99 7.54
N ILE A 10 5.62 -3.12 7.49
CA ILE A 10 4.94 -4.01 6.54
C ILE A 10 5.29 -3.68 5.08
N LYS A 11 5.63 -2.42 4.79
CA LYS A 11 6.10 -1.94 3.48
C LYS A 11 7.45 -2.50 3.06
N GLN A 12 8.27 -2.93 4.02
CA GLN A 12 9.57 -3.55 3.77
C GLN A 12 9.50 -5.08 3.94
N ILE A 13 8.63 -5.56 4.83
CA ILE A 13 8.42 -6.99 5.04
C ILE A 13 7.74 -7.63 3.84
N LEU A 14 6.65 -7.05 3.31
CA LEU A 14 5.87 -7.66 2.23
C LEU A 14 6.70 -7.88 0.96
N PRO A 15 7.45 -6.89 0.41
CA PRO A 15 8.28 -7.13 -0.76
C PRO A 15 9.32 -8.22 -0.53
N SER A 16 9.91 -8.28 0.67
CA SER A 16 10.87 -9.33 1.01
C SER A 16 10.20 -10.71 1.10
N VAL A 17 8.98 -10.81 1.62
CA VAL A 17 8.19 -12.05 1.58
C VAL A 17 7.91 -12.48 0.14
N ILE A 18 7.48 -11.55 -0.72
CA ILE A 18 7.22 -11.80 -2.13
C ILE A 18 8.46 -12.30 -2.86
N GLU A 19 9.64 -11.72 -2.58
CA GLU A 19 10.91 -12.12 -3.21
C GLU A 19 11.32 -13.55 -2.80
N ASN A 20 11.01 -13.99 -1.58
CA ASN A 20 11.36 -15.32 -1.08
C ASN A 20 10.28 -16.38 -1.33
N SER A 21 9.10 -16.03 -1.85
CA SER A 21 7.99 -16.96 -2.02
C SER A 21 7.51 -17.09 -3.46
N GLU A 22 7.87 -18.19 -4.11
CA GLU A 22 7.33 -18.54 -5.43
C GLU A 22 5.80 -18.77 -5.38
N TYR A 23 5.30 -19.32 -4.27
CA TYR A 23 3.86 -19.52 -4.04
C TYR A 23 3.09 -18.20 -4.10
N ILE A 24 3.52 -17.19 -3.33
CA ILE A 24 2.89 -15.88 -3.31
C ILE A 24 2.99 -15.20 -4.69
N ARG A 25 4.16 -15.25 -5.35
CA ARG A 25 4.31 -14.71 -6.71
C ARG A 25 3.34 -15.35 -7.71
N LYS A 26 3.28 -16.69 -7.76
CA LYS A 26 2.39 -17.42 -8.68
C LYS A 26 0.92 -17.08 -8.49
N LYS A 27 0.49 -16.84 -7.24
CA LYS A 27 -0.90 -16.50 -6.92
C LYS A 27 -1.24 -15.05 -7.29
N TYR A 28 -0.42 -14.09 -6.83
CA TYR A 28 -0.76 -12.66 -6.90
C TYR A 28 -0.19 -11.90 -8.11
N SER A 29 0.57 -12.58 -8.98
CA SER A 29 0.85 -12.10 -10.35
C SER A 29 -0.29 -12.34 -11.34
N LYS A 30 -1.40 -12.97 -10.87
CA LYS A 30 -2.62 -13.19 -11.65
C LYS A 30 -3.69 -12.16 -11.27
N PRO A 31 -4.67 -11.89 -12.16
CA PRO A 31 -5.76 -10.97 -11.86
C PRO A 31 -6.85 -11.61 -10.98
N VAL A 32 -6.47 -12.11 -9.81
CA VAL A 32 -7.37 -12.77 -8.85
C VAL A 32 -8.04 -11.79 -7.88
N TYR A 33 -7.67 -10.51 -7.91
CA TYR A 33 -8.15 -9.49 -6.98
C TYR A 33 -8.97 -8.41 -7.71
N GLY A 34 -10.12 -8.03 -7.17
CA GLY A 34 -11.01 -7.03 -7.78
C GLY A 34 -12.49 -7.24 -7.49
N TYR A 35 -13.33 -6.29 -7.90
CA TYR A 35 -14.79 -6.31 -7.69
C TYR A 35 -15.43 -7.61 -8.19
N ASN A 36 -15.08 -8.04 -9.41
CA ASN A 36 -15.60 -9.25 -10.05
C ASN A 36 -14.62 -10.43 -10.04
N SER A 37 -13.59 -10.38 -9.18
CA SER A 37 -12.57 -11.43 -9.10
C SER A 37 -12.86 -12.44 -8.00
N GLU A 38 -12.02 -13.47 -7.86
CA GLU A 38 -12.08 -14.48 -6.79
C GLU A 38 -11.94 -13.83 -5.41
N ILE A 39 -10.90 -13.02 -5.23
CA ILE A 39 -10.70 -12.21 -4.04
C ILE A 39 -11.37 -10.85 -4.28
N LYS A 40 -12.43 -10.59 -3.50
CA LYS A 40 -13.26 -9.40 -3.65
C LYS A 40 -12.57 -8.15 -3.13
N SER A 41 -12.68 -7.09 -3.92
CA SER A 41 -12.20 -5.75 -3.60
C SER A 41 -13.36 -4.76 -3.56
N LEU A 42 -13.25 -3.78 -2.68
CA LEU A 42 -14.17 -2.64 -2.64
C LEU A 42 -13.60 -1.40 -3.35
N ASN A 43 -12.28 -1.32 -3.53
CA ASN A 43 -11.61 -0.13 -4.08
C ASN A 43 -10.89 -0.38 -5.42
N PHE A 44 -10.94 -1.59 -5.98
CA PHE A 44 -10.34 -1.95 -7.25
C PHE A 44 -11.26 -2.82 -8.13
N ASP A 45 -11.37 -2.48 -9.41
CA ASP A 45 -12.11 -3.30 -10.38
C ASP A 45 -11.36 -4.59 -10.72
N LYS A 46 -10.09 -4.46 -11.08
CA LYS A 46 -9.16 -5.55 -11.38
C LYS A 46 -7.76 -5.12 -10.95
N LYS A 47 -7.12 -5.90 -10.09
CA LYS A 47 -5.79 -5.59 -9.54
C LYS A 47 -4.88 -6.81 -9.62
N ILE A 48 -3.68 -6.57 -10.11
CA ILE A 48 -2.53 -7.48 -10.01
C ILE A 48 -1.58 -6.82 -9.01
N TRP A 49 -1.23 -7.53 -7.94
CA TRP A 49 -0.41 -6.98 -6.86
C TRP A 49 1.08 -7.17 -7.11
N ILE A 50 1.47 -8.27 -7.77
CA ILE A 50 2.86 -8.60 -8.02
C ILE A 50 3.15 -8.45 -9.51
N ASP A 51 3.88 -7.38 -9.82
CA ASP A 51 4.28 -7.00 -11.17
C ASP A 51 5.79 -6.78 -11.20
N GLU A 52 6.49 -7.57 -12.02
CA GLU A 52 7.95 -7.50 -12.16
C GLU A 52 8.41 -6.13 -12.68
N SER A 53 7.59 -5.45 -13.50
CA SER A 53 7.90 -4.11 -14.00
C SER A 53 7.91 -3.04 -12.90
N LYS A 54 7.30 -3.35 -11.75
CA LYS A 54 7.29 -2.53 -10.53
C LYS A 54 8.22 -3.08 -9.45
N GLY A 55 9.09 -4.02 -9.80
CA GLY A 55 10.01 -4.65 -8.86
C GLY A 55 9.32 -5.54 -7.84
N ASN A 56 8.17 -6.13 -8.19
CA ASN A 56 7.38 -7.00 -7.31
C ASN A 56 6.95 -6.34 -5.99
N ASP A 57 6.84 -5.02 -5.97
CA ASP A 57 6.44 -4.24 -4.80
C ASP A 57 5.00 -3.74 -4.96
N PRO A 58 4.03 -4.31 -4.23
CA PRO A 58 2.63 -3.91 -4.33
C PRO A 58 2.39 -2.43 -4.01
N TYR A 59 3.20 -1.80 -3.15
CA TYR A 59 3.02 -0.39 -2.78
C TYR A 59 3.36 0.55 -3.94
N LYS A 60 4.26 0.16 -4.85
CA LYS A 60 4.58 0.91 -6.07
C LYS A 60 3.51 0.84 -7.15
N THR A 61 2.50 0.00 -6.96
CA THR A 61 1.37 -0.15 -7.89
C THR A 61 0.18 0.76 -7.54
N LEU A 62 0.25 1.50 -6.43
CA LEU A 62 -0.80 2.42 -5.99
C LEU A 62 -0.60 3.82 -6.61
N PRO A 63 -1.70 4.56 -6.84
CA PRO A 63 -1.59 5.96 -7.26
C PRO A 63 -0.90 6.75 -6.16
N LYS A 64 0.03 7.62 -6.55
CA LYS A 64 0.67 8.53 -5.62
C LYS A 64 -0.37 9.54 -5.12
N ILE A 65 -0.71 9.45 -3.84
CA ILE A 65 -1.73 10.30 -3.21
C ILE A 65 -1.27 11.77 -3.12
N PHE A 66 0.04 12.01 -3.06
CA PHE A 66 0.64 13.29 -2.68
C PHE A 66 1.28 14.08 -3.81
N ASP A 67 1.27 13.57 -5.05
CA ASP A 67 1.88 14.29 -6.19
C ASP A 67 1.21 15.66 -6.45
N GLU A 68 0.01 15.91 -5.91
CA GLU A 68 -0.73 17.18 -6.03
C GLU A 68 -0.72 18.02 -4.72
N CYS A 69 0.05 17.64 -3.71
CA CYS A 69 0.19 18.43 -2.49
C CYS A 69 1.46 19.27 -2.55
N ASP A 70 1.30 20.59 -2.44
CA ASP A 70 2.39 21.56 -2.41
C ASP A 70 3.40 21.18 -1.30
N GLU A 71 4.67 20.99 -1.66
CA GLU A 71 5.72 20.47 -0.76
C GLU A 71 5.89 21.35 0.48
N GLU A 72 5.72 22.67 0.34
CA GLU A 72 5.80 23.62 1.45
C GLU A 72 4.66 23.47 2.47
N GLN A 73 3.45 23.10 2.02
CA GLN A 73 2.31 22.84 2.92
C GLN A 73 2.47 21.51 3.66
N LEU A 74 3.05 20.51 2.98
CA LEU A 74 3.41 19.22 3.56
C LEU A 74 4.46 19.39 4.67
N ASP A 75 5.52 20.16 4.41
CA ASP A 75 6.59 20.40 5.38
C ASP A 75 6.10 21.15 6.63
N GLN A 76 5.17 22.09 6.50
CA GLN A 76 4.61 22.80 7.66
C GLN A 76 3.67 21.93 8.51
N LEU A 77 2.91 21.02 7.90
CA LEU A 77 2.04 20.07 8.61
C LEU A 77 2.83 18.95 9.30
N VAL A 78 4.03 18.65 8.81
CA VAL A 78 4.90 17.55 9.26
C VAL A 78 6.07 18.05 10.12
N LYS A 79 6.26 19.36 10.29
CA LYS A 79 7.24 19.96 11.22
C LYS A 79 6.97 19.49 12.66
N GLY A 80 7.74 18.52 13.12
CA GLY A 80 7.59 17.81 14.40
C GLY A 80 7.56 16.28 14.27
N PHE A 81 7.37 15.78 13.05
CA PHE A 81 7.46 14.39 12.65
C PHE A 81 8.71 14.19 11.79
N ASP A 82 9.87 14.50 12.36
CA ASP A 82 11.16 14.24 11.73
C ASP A 82 11.21 12.76 11.30
N GLU A 83 11.48 12.53 10.01
CA GLU A 83 11.76 11.23 9.37
C GLU A 83 10.60 10.26 9.04
N ILE A 84 9.35 10.69 8.82
CA ILE A 84 8.30 9.69 8.49
C ILE A 84 8.30 9.28 7.01
N LYS A 85 9.13 8.27 6.71
CA LYS A 85 9.02 7.41 5.52
C LYS A 85 7.58 6.88 5.37
N GLU A 86 6.85 7.47 4.43
CA GLU A 86 5.62 7.00 3.76
C GLU A 86 4.39 6.60 4.62
N GLY A 87 4.50 6.31 5.91
CA GLY A 87 3.37 6.10 6.83
C GLY A 87 2.77 7.42 7.30
N GLY A 88 3.61 8.45 7.45
CA GLY A 88 3.22 9.79 7.84
C GLY A 88 2.43 10.48 6.74
N ALA A 89 2.73 10.16 5.48
CA ALA A 89 2.00 10.70 4.34
C ALA A 89 0.50 10.35 4.44
N ALA A 90 0.14 9.08 4.63
CA ALA A 90 -1.27 8.67 4.79
C ALA A 90 -1.97 9.36 5.97
N LEU A 91 -1.26 9.52 7.10
CA LEU A 91 -1.75 10.28 8.25
C LEU A 91 -1.96 11.76 7.90
N THR A 92 -1.01 12.39 7.20
CA THR A 92 -1.09 13.78 6.73
C THR A 92 -2.25 13.97 5.75
N ALA A 93 -2.49 13.03 4.84
CA ALA A 93 -3.67 13.02 3.99
C ALA A 93 -4.96 12.98 4.82
N TYR A 94 -5.02 12.10 5.82
CA TYR A 94 -6.17 12.01 6.70
C TYR A 94 -6.39 13.31 7.50
N LEU A 95 -5.33 13.93 8.01
CA LEU A 95 -5.40 15.24 8.67
C LEU A 95 -5.86 16.33 7.69
N LYS A 96 -5.35 16.32 6.45
CA LYS A 96 -5.75 17.26 5.39
C LYS A 96 -7.25 17.18 5.11
N LEU A 97 -7.83 15.97 5.12
CA LEU A 97 -9.29 15.79 4.94
C LEU A 97 -10.14 16.50 6.00
N GLN A 98 -9.60 16.75 7.21
CA GLN A 98 -10.32 17.40 8.30
C GLN A 98 -10.46 18.92 8.11
N PHE A 99 -9.64 19.53 7.26
CA PHE A 99 -9.75 20.96 6.96
C PHE A 99 -10.90 21.24 5.99
N SER A 100 -11.71 22.25 6.33
CA SER A 100 -12.87 22.70 5.56
C SER A 100 -12.49 23.27 4.18
N GLU A 101 -11.26 23.75 4.02
CA GLU A 101 -10.77 24.46 2.83
C GLU A 101 -10.37 23.54 1.66
N VAL A 102 -10.29 22.22 1.87
CA VAL A 102 -9.93 21.28 0.79
C VAL A 102 -11.08 21.19 -0.24
N PRO A 103 -10.83 21.48 -1.53
CA PRO A 103 -11.83 21.35 -2.59
C PRO A 103 -12.45 19.96 -2.62
N LYS A 104 -13.76 19.88 -2.92
CA LYS A 104 -14.52 18.61 -2.90
C LYS A 104 -13.88 17.50 -3.76
N GLU A 105 -13.41 17.85 -4.96
CA GLU A 105 -12.76 16.89 -5.86
C GLU A 105 -11.41 16.39 -5.31
N GLN A 106 -10.60 17.27 -4.73
CA GLN A 106 -9.35 16.88 -4.09
C GLN A 106 -9.61 16.00 -2.86
N ARG A 107 -10.62 16.35 -2.05
CA ARG A 107 -11.07 15.55 -0.90
C ARG A 107 -11.50 14.15 -1.33
N LYS A 108 -12.23 14.03 -2.44
CA LYS A 108 -12.68 12.75 -3.01
C LYS A 108 -11.49 11.90 -3.45
N ARG A 109 -10.56 12.46 -4.24
CA ARG A 109 -9.34 11.76 -4.70
C ARG A 109 -8.48 11.27 -3.55
N LEU A 110 -8.29 12.12 -2.54
CA LEU A 110 -7.52 11.82 -1.34
C LEU A 110 -8.14 10.67 -0.56
N LYS A 111 -9.47 10.70 -0.37
CA LYS A 111 -10.23 9.61 0.27
C LYS A 111 -10.11 8.30 -0.51
N GLU A 112 -10.31 8.32 -1.83
CA GLU A 112 -10.18 7.13 -2.68
C GLU A 112 -8.77 6.54 -2.65
N GLY A 113 -7.74 7.40 -2.64
CA GLY A 113 -6.36 6.99 -2.46
C GLY A 113 -6.14 6.30 -1.11
N LEU A 114 -6.56 6.91 -0.01
CA LEU A 114 -6.42 6.33 1.33
C LEU A 114 -7.11 4.97 1.45
N LEU A 115 -8.33 4.82 0.91
CA LEU A 115 -9.04 3.55 0.94
C LEU A 115 -8.26 2.43 0.22
N LYS A 116 -7.63 2.75 -0.92
CA LYS A 116 -6.77 1.81 -1.66
C LYS A 116 -5.52 1.42 -0.87
N TYR A 117 -4.91 2.35 -0.13
CA TYR A 117 -3.77 2.04 0.74
C TYR A 117 -4.19 1.17 1.94
N CYS A 118 -5.29 1.48 2.61
CA CYS A 118 -5.80 0.68 3.72
C CYS A 118 -6.17 -0.75 3.28
N GLU A 119 -6.76 -0.89 2.09
CA GLU A 119 -7.04 -2.20 1.51
C GLU A 119 -5.75 -2.98 1.20
N LEU A 120 -4.71 -2.31 0.69
CA LEU A 120 -3.40 -2.95 0.49
C LEU A 120 -2.74 -3.36 1.80
N ASP A 121 -2.77 -2.54 2.85
CA ASP A 121 -2.19 -2.92 4.17
C ASP A 121 -2.89 -4.16 4.73
N THR A 122 -4.22 -4.26 4.56
CA THR A 122 -4.98 -5.45 4.93
C THR A 122 -4.56 -6.66 4.11
N MET A 123 -4.44 -6.48 2.79
CA MET A 123 -4.01 -7.54 1.89
C MET A 123 -2.56 -7.98 2.15
N ALA A 124 -1.68 -7.05 2.52
CA ALA A 124 -0.30 -7.32 2.87
C ALA A 124 -0.21 -8.29 4.05
N MET A 125 -1.03 -8.10 5.08
CA MET A 125 -1.12 -9.02 6.21
C MET A 125 -1.56 -10.42 5.77
N VAL A 126 -2.55 -10.51 4.87
CA VAL A 126 -3.01 -11.79 4.30
C VAL A 126 -1.90 -12.48 3.51
N MET A 127 -1.20 -11.77 2.62
CA MET A 127 -0.09 -12.34 1.83
C MET A 127 1.05 -12.84 2.73
N ILE A 128 1.38 -12.10 3.79
CA ILE A 128 2.40 -12.50 4.76
C ILE A 128 1.94 -13.73 5.55
N TRP A 129 0.68 -13.79 5.95
CA TRP A 129 0.12 -14.95 6.63
C TRP A 129 0.13 -16.19 5.72
N GLU A 130 -0.34 -16.07 4.48
CA GLU A 130 -0.34 -17.16 3.50
C GLU A 130 1.07 -17.66 3.18
N TYR A 131 2.07 -16.77 3.19
CA TYR A 131 3.46 -17.17 3.09
C TYR A 131 3.86 -18.09 4.23
N TRP A 132 3.61 -17.68 5.49
CA TRP A 132 3.99 -18.48 6.65
C TRP A 132 3.21 -19.79 6.72
N ASP A 133 1.92 -19.79 6.40
CA ASP A 133 1.12 -21.01 6.31
C ASP A 133 1.72 -22.00 5.29
N ASN A 134 2.13 -21.50 4.12
CA ASN A 134 2.82 -22.32 3.12
C ASN A 134 4.21 -22.79 3.57
N GLU A 135 4.98 -22.00 4.32
CA GLU A 135 6.30 -22.44 4.82
C GLU A 135 6.19 -23.46 5.96
N ILE A 136 5.15 -23.40 6.79
CA ILE A 136 4.95 -24.33 7.91
C ILE A 136 4.34 -25.65 7.45
N ASN A 137 3.44 -25.62 6.47
CA ASN A 137 2.72 -26.80 5.98
C ASN A 137 3.39 -27.50 4.78
N LYS A 138 4.61 -27.09 4.41
CA LYS A 138 5.46 -27.76 3.41
C LYS A 138 6.11 -29.02 3.98
#